data_AF-A0A1I4AEW5-F1
#
_entry.id   AF-A0A1I4AEW5-F1
#
_cell.length_a   1.000
_cell.length_b   1.000
_cell.length_c   1.000
_cell.angle_alpha   90.00
_cell.angle_beta   90.00
_cell.angle_gamma   90.00
#
_symmetry.space_group_name_H-M   'P 1'
#
loop_
_entity.id
_entity.type
_entity.pdbx_description
1 polymer ?
#
loop_
_entity_poly.entity_id
_entity_poly.type
_entity_poly.pdbx_seq_one_letter_code
_entity_poly.pdbx_strand_id
1 'polypeptide(L)'
;MSPAATGSTSSGTAGHSNDAPAALAAFLRGVERRGAVLAELQAGDAGAGDAALAAAMQAFRAGIEAAPMADWPRRFWSQLLAQPGLHQRTRVAIPLDATDRLGELGHGPRAALLLRLAAGLSEPDAAAALGVAQPTYRLALQRALPHHADGRADPAAWQQLREQIHRRIKTLPPERLARLSAAREAALRGTPVAAAGARGDAPLAATRRPRWVMALLWSLLALCALAFAATWWWPLGGVADWLGGPRIRVEPLPKAAAPASRYGHEAGLIGDRDFALLADPEGEAGARELAFHSWLAARERAGPEGLPGERVEPAVGETGAATASGAETTTESETESADVPG
;
A
#
# COMPACT_ATOMS: atom_id res chain seq x y z
N MET A 1 -62.27 -51.83 -1.42
CA MET A 1 -60.83 -51.89 -1.10
C MET A 1 -60.21 -50.56 -1.46
N SER A 2 -59.99 -49.72 -0.44
CA SER A 2 -59.29 -48.44 -0.53
C SER A 2 -57.78 -48.65 -0.66
N PRO A 3 -57.07 -47.66 -1.22
CA PRO A 3 -55.82 -47.25 -0.59
C PRO A 3 -55.86 -45.76 -0.22
N ALA A 4 -55.33 -45.51 0.98
CA ALA A 4 -55.32 -44.25 1.68
C ALA A 4 -54.34 -43.24 1.05
N ALA A 5 -54.81 -42.00 0.91
CA ALA A 5 -53.99 -40.84 0.71
C ALA A 5 -53.33 -40.45 2.04
N THR A 6 -52.01 -40.52 2.12
CA THR A 6 -51.22 -39.86 3.18
C THR A 6 -50.49 -38.68 2.57
N GLY A 7 -51.12 -37.51 2.69
CA GLY A 7 -50.44 -36.23 2.52
C GLY A 7 -49.41 -36.07 3.62
N SER A 8 -48.12 -36.07 3.26
CA SER A 8 -47.06 -35.62 4.14
C SER A 8 -46.89 -34.12 3.95
N THR A 9 -47.23 -33.39 5.00
CA THR A 9 -47.11 -31.95 5.16
C THR A 9 -45.64 -31.52 5.12
N SER A 10 -45.30 -30.77 4.08
CA SER A 10 -44.04 -30.05 3.94
C SER A 10 -43.96 -28.98 5.02
N SER A 11 -43.35 -29.32 6.16
CA SER A 11 -43.20 -28.43 7.31
C SER A 11 -41.90 -27.64 7.19
N GLY A 12 -42.02 -26.34 6.92
CA GLY A 12 -41.12 -25.30 7.44
C GLY A 12 -39.74 -25.15 6.81
N THR A 13 -39.63 -24.38 5.72
CA THR A 13 -38.38 -23.72 5.31
C THR A 13 -38.63 -22.22 5.11
N ALA A 14 -39.05 -21.53 6.17
CA ALA A 14 -39.21 -20.08 6.16
C ALA A 14 -38.56 -19.50 7.43
N GLY A 15 -37.31 -19.06 7.32
CA GLY A 15 -36.58 -18.38 8.40
C GLY A 15 -35.17 -17.91 8.04
N HIS A 16 -34.44 -18.64 7.19
CA HIS A 16 -32.98 -18.45 7.05
C HIS A 16 -32.52 -17.23 6.22
N SER A 17 -33.39 -16.55 5.48
CA SER A 17 -32.99 -15.43 4.61
C SER A 17 -32.81 -14.10 5.35
N ASN A 18 -33.47 -13.91 6.49
CA ASN A 18 -33.38 -12.65 7.26
C ASN A 18 -32.28 -12.68 8.35
N ASP A 19 -31.79 -13.87 8.70
CA ASP A 19 -30.75 -14.03 9.74
C ASP A 19 -29.33 -13.73 9.23
N ALA A 20 -29.03 -14.02 7.95
CA ALA A 20 -27.70 -13.75 7.39
C ALA A 20 -27.32 -12.25 7.38
N PRO A 21 -28.24 -11.32 7.00
CA PRO A 21 -27.98 -9.88 7.12
C PRO A 21 -27.80 -9.41 8.56
N ALA A 22 -28.59 -9.94 9.51
CA ALA A 22 -28.50 -9.57 10.92
C ALA A 22 -27.21 -10.08 11.58
N ALA A 23 -26.82 -11.32 11.27
CA ALA A 23 -25.56 -11.92 11.72
C ALA A 23 -24.35 -11.14 11.18
N LEU A 24 -24.38 -10.74 9.91
CA LEU A 24 -23.34 -9.90 9.33
C LEU A 24 -23.24 -8.54 10.03
N ALA A 25 -24.36 -7.87 10.27
CA ALA A 25 -24.38 -6.59 10.96
C ALA A 25 -23.81 -6.70 12.40
N ALA A 26 -24.15 -7.77 13.11
CA ALA A 26 -23.62 -8.07 14.44
C ALA A 26 -22.11 -8.35 14.41
N PHE A 27 -21.65 -9.14 13.44
CA PHE A 27 -20.24 -9.45 13.24
C PHE A 27 -19.43 -8.18 12.96
N LEU A 28 -19.85 -7.36 11.98
CA LEU A 28 -19.15 -6.11 11.63
C LEU A 28 -19.09 -5.15 12.81
N ARG A 29 -20.19 -5.03 13.58
CA ARG A 29 -20.20 -4.24 14.83
C ARG A 29 -19.19 -4.76 15.86
N GLY A 30 -19.02 -6.08 15.96
CA GLY A 30 -18.06 -6.71 16.88
C GLY A 30 -16.58 -6.57 16.47
N VAL A 31 -16.29 -6.33 15.19
CA VAL A 31 -14.92 -6.10 14.69
C VAL A 31 -14.58 -4.63 14.48
N GLU A 32 -15.57 -3.73 14.35
CA GLU A 32 -15.42 -2.31 14.02
C GLU A 32 -14.31 -1.60 14.83
N ARG A 33 -14.39 -1.61 16.16
CA ARG A 33 -13.41 -0.94 17.03
C ARG A 33 -12.00 -1.52 16.90
N ARG A 34 -11.90 -2.86 16.84
CA ARG A 34 -10.62 -3.57 16.71
C ARG A 34 -10.00 -3.35 15.34
N GLY A 35 -10.82 -3.37 14.29
CA GLY A 35 -10.44 -3.09 12.92
C GLY A 35 -9.90 -1.67 12.78
N ALA A 36 -10.55 -0.69 13.41
CA ALA A 36 -10.14 0.71 13.33
C ALA A 36 -8.77 0.96 13.97
N VAL A 37 -8.53 0.37 15.14
CA VAL A 37 -7.22 0.48 15.82
C VAL A 37 -6.16 -0.31 15.06
N LEU A 38 -6.45 -1.52 14.60
CA LEU A 38 -5.48 -2.28 13.80
C LEU A 38 -5.09 -1.53 12.53
N ALA A 39 -6.08 -1.02 11.77
CA ALA A 39 -5.85 -0.30 10.52
C ALA A 39 -5.07 1.01 10.74
N GLU A 40 -5.42 1.77 11.78
CA GLU A 40 -4.68 2.97 12.19
C GLU A 40 -3.23 2.68 12.54
N LEU A 41 -2.98 1.64 13.35
CA LEU A 41 -1.62 1.28 13.76
C LEU A 41 -0.79 0.68 12.63
N GLN A 42 -1.45 -0.01 11.69
CA GLN A 42 -0.78 -0.57 10.53
C GLN A 42 -0.39 0.53 9.52
N ALA A 43 -1.33 1.42 9.19
CA ALA A 43 -1.14 2.52 8.24
C ALA A 43 -0.35 3.70 8.83
N GLY A 44 -0.38 3.87 10.16
CA GLY A 44 0.22 4.99 10.86
C GLY A 44 -0.59 6.30 10.79
N ASP A 45 -1.81 6.24 10.23
CA ASP A 45 -2.75 7.35 10.10
C ASP A 45 -4.19 6.86 10.32
N ALA A 46 -4.96 7.60 11.11
CA ALA A 46 -6.33 7.22 11.47
C ALA A 46 -7.30 7.34 10.29
N GLY A 47 -7.13 8.35 9.42
CA GLY A 47 -8.00 8.57 8.27
C GLY A 47 -7.82 7.49 7.19
N ALA A 48 -6.57 7.19 6.85
CA ALA A 48 -6.21 6.10 5.94
C ALA A 48 -6.66 4.74 6.48
N GLY A 49 -6.50 4.52 7.80
CA GLY A 49 -6.98 3.32 8.47
C GLY A 49 -8.50 3.16 8.41
N ASP A 50 -9.24 4.24 8.68
CA ASP A 50 -10.72 4.23 8.62
C ASP A 50 -11.23 4.00 7.19
N ALA A 51 -10.58 4.59 6.19
CA ALA A 51 -10.90 4.38 4.77
C ALA A 51 -10.65 2.92 4.34
N ALA A 52 -9.51 2.34 4.74
CA ALA A 52 -9.20 0.94 4.49
C ALA A 52 -10.21 0.01 5.18
N LEU A 53 -10.60 0.30 6.42
CA LEU A 53 -11.62 -0.47 7.13
C LEU A 53 -12.98 -0.43 6.42
N ALA A 54 -13.42 0.74 5.97
CA ALA A 54 -14.67 0.90 5.23
C ALA A 54 -14.65 0.10 3.92
N ALA A 55 -13.54 0.13 3.18
CA ALA A 55 -13.35 -0.66 1.96
C ALA A 55 -13.38 -2.17 2.26
N ALA A 56 -12.72 -2.61 3.34
CA ALA A 56 -12.74 -4.01 3.77
C ALA A 56 -14.15 -4.48 4.15
N MET A 57 -14.96 -3.65 4.82
CA MET A 57 -16.36 -3.99 5.15
C MET A 57 -17.21 -4.21 3.90
N GLN A 58 -17.02 -3.38 2.86
CA GLN A 58 -17.74 -3.54 1.58
C GLN A 58 -17.30 -4.78 0.83
N ALA A 59 -15.99 -4.98 0.72
CA ALA A 59 -15.44 -6.12 0.03
C ALA A 59 -15.79 -7.44 0.74
N PHE A 60 -15.88 -7.43 2.07
CA PHE A 60 -16.32 -8.57 2.87
C PHE A 60 -17.79 -8.90 2.64
N ARG A 61 -18.68 -7.90 2.60
CA ARG A 61 -20.10 -8.11 2.25
C ARG A 61 -20.24 -8.73 0.87
N ALA A 62 -19.50 -8.24 -0.12
CA ALA A 62 -19.58 -8.75 -1.49
C ALA A 62 -19.19 -10.23 -1.62
N GLY A 63 -18.36 -10.76 -0.72
CA GLY A 63 -17.85 -12.14 -0.75
C GLY A 63 -18.45 -13.09 0.31
N ILE A 64 -19.49 -12.67 1.04
CA ILE A 64 -19.94 -13.40 2.24
C ILE A 64 -20.67 -14.71 1.94
N GLU A 65 -21.36 -14.81 0.80
CA GLU A 65 -22.21 -15.96 0.44
C GLU A 65 -21.42 -17.27 0.30
N ALA A 66 -20.09 -17.17 0.13
CA ALA A 66 -19.22 -18.33 -0.08
C ALA A 66 -18.55 -18.87 1.20
N ALA A 67 -18.83 -18.35 2.40
CA ALA A 67 -18.14 -18.78 3.63
C ALA A 67 -19.05 -19.11 4.82
N PRO A 68 -18.75 -20.20 5.55
CA PRO A 68 -19.40 -20.47 6.83
C PRO A 68 -19.05 -19.40 7.86
N MET A 69 -19.97 -19.11 8.78
CA MET A 69 -19.82 -18.05 9.79
C MET A 69 -18.57 -18.19 10.66
N ALA A 70 -18.10 -19.43 10.89
CA ALA A 70 -16.87 -19.70 11.64
C ALA A 70 -15.61 -19.13 10.98
N ASP A 71 -15.61 -18.99 9.65
CA ASP A 71 -14.46 -18.50 8.87
C ASP A 71 -14.46 -16.97 8.70
N TRP A 72 -15.55 -16.30 9.10
CA TRP A 72 -15.73 -14.87 8.91
C TRP A 72 -14.62 -14.03 9.54
N PRO A 73 -14.17 -14.26 10.80
CA PRO A 73 -13.07 -13.50 11.37
C PRO A 73 -11.81 -13.58 10.50
N ARG A 74 -11.37 -14.80 10.16
CA ARG A 74 -10.16 -15.02 9.35
C ARG A 74 -10.23 -14.29 8.02
N ARG A 75 -11.35 -14.43 7.29
CA ARG A 75 -11.56 -13.78 6.00
C ARG A 75 -11.59 -12.25 6.11
N PHE A 76 -12.29 -11.73 7.11
CA PHE A 76 -12.36 -10.29 7.33
C PHE A 76 -10.97 -9.69 7.58
N TRP A 77 -10.17 -10.30 8.46
CA TRP A 77 -8.82 -9.80 8.76
C TRP A 77 -7.87 -9.91 7.57
N SER A 78 -7.97 -10.99 6.78
CA SER A 78 -7.22 -11.12 5.53
C SER A 78 -7.59 -10.02 4.53
N GLN A 79 -8.88 -9.75 4.38
CA GLN A 79 -9.38 -8.73 3.46
C GLN A 79 -9.09 -7.30 3.92
N LEU A 80 -9.02 -7.06 5.23
CA LEU A 80 -8.55 -5.80 5.79
C LEU A 80 -7.06 -5.59 5.50
N LEU A 81 -6.22 -6.60 5.73
CA LEU A 81 -4.78 -6.50 5.47
C LEU A 81 -4.46 -6.39 3.98
N ALA A 82 -5.30 -6.94 3.10
CA ALA A 82 -5.17 -6.79 1.66
C ALA A 82 -5.44 -5.35 1.14
N GLN A 83 -5.96 -4.45 1.97
CA GLN A 83 -6.29 -3.09 1.53
C GLN A 83 -5.03 -2.29 1.17
N PRO A 84 -4.98 -1.64 -0.01
CA PRO A 84 -3.78 -0.93 -0.48
C PRO A 84 -3.40 0.24 0.45
N GLY A 85 -4.37 0.87 1.10
CA GLY A 85 -4.14 1.96 2.06
C GLY A 85 -3.34 1.55 3.31
N LEU A 86 -3.26 0.24 3.63
CA LEU A 86 -2.43 -0.25 4.74
C LEU A 86 -0.99 -0.53 4.33
N HIS A 87 -0.74 -0.76 3.03
CA HIS A 87 0.59 -1.09 2.50
C HIS A 87 1.45 0.15 2.23
N GLN A 88 0.83 1.33 2.11
CA GLN A 88 1.57 2.58 1.91
C GLN A 88 2.34 2.94 3.18
N ARG A 89 3.65 3.09 3.03
CA ARG A 89 4.60 3.35 4.11
C ARG A 89 4.54 4.82 4.52
N THR A 90 3.43 5.25 5.09
CA THR A 90 3.39 6.51 5.84
C THR A 90 4.11 6.26 7.16
N ARG A 91 5.20 7.00 7.42
CA ARG A 91 5.85 6.97 8.74
C ARG A 91 4.76 7.35 9.74
N VAL A 92 4.49 6.48 10.72
CA VAL A 92 3.44 6.66 11.73
C VAL A 92 3.50 8.12 12.23
N ALA A 93 2.50 8.92 11.89
CA ALA A 93 2.52 10.36 12.18
C ALA A 93 2.33 10.62 13.68
N ILE A 94 1.89 9.60 14.43
CA ILE A 94 1.58 9.69 15.86
C ILE A 94 2.08 8.40 16.54
N PRO A 95 3.25 8.42 17.20
CA PRO A 95 3.64 7.35 18.12
C PRO A 95 2.51 7.13 19.14
N LEU A 96 2.14 5.88 19.43
CA LEU A 96 1.21 5.56 20.53
C LEU A 96 1.70 6.16 21.86
N ASP A 97 3.02 6.18 22.04
CA ASP A 97 3.79 6.85 23.09
C ASP A 97 5.28 6.87 22.68
N ALA A 98 6.17 7.51 23.45
CA ALA A 98 7.63 7.51 23.24
C ALA A 98 8.27 6.10 23.26
N THR A 99 7.54 5.08 23.73
CA THR A 99 7.94 3.66 23.74
C THR A 99 7.41 2.87 22.55
N ASP A 100 6.70 3.50 21.62
CA ASP A 100 6.06 2.83 20.49
C ASP A 100 7.06 2.43 19.40
N ARG A 101 7.64 1.25 19.54
CA ARG A 101 8.48 0.64 18.51
C ARG A 101 7.67 0.02 17.35
N LEU A 102 6.33 0.09 17.35
CA LEU A 102 5.55 -0.41 16.19
C LEU A 102 5.97 0.29 14.91
N GLY A 103 6.26 1.60 14.98
CA GLY A 103 6.75 2.42 13.87
C GLY A 103 8.09 1.93 13.28
N GLU A 104 8.93 1.28 14.09
CA GLU A 104 10.23 0.72 13.69
C GLU A 104 10.07 -0.65 13.01
N LEU A 105 9.01 -1.38 13.32
CA LEU A 105 8.72 -2.67 12.71
C LEU A 105 8.36 -2.52 11.23
N GLY A 106 8.82 -3.47 10.41
CA GLY A 106 8.34 -3.63 9.05
C GLY A 106 6.86 -4.01 9.00
N HIS A 107 6.22 -3.80 7.84
CA HIS A 107 4.79 -4.02 7.65
C HIS A 107 4.32 -5.43 8.05
N GLY A 108 5.06 -6.48 7.67
CA GLY A 108 4.72 -7.88 7.98
C GLY A 108 4.78 -8.22 9.48
N PRO A 109 5.93 -8.04 10.17
CA PRO A 109 6.03 -8.25 11.62
C PRO A 109 5.03 -7.40 12.42
N ARG A 110 4.78 -6.16 12.00
CA ARG A 110 3.75 -5.30 12.59
C ARG A 110 2.34 -5.89 12.46
N ALA A 111 1.97 -6.33 11.26
CA ALA A 111 0.67 -6.96 11.01
C ALA A 111 0.49 -8.23 11.86
N ALA A 112 1.53 -9.07 11.94
CA ALA A 112 1.50 -10.28 12.77
C ALA A 112 1.24 -9.95 14.25
N LEU A 113 1.93 -8.94 14.79
CA LEU A 113 1.76 -8.50 16.16
C LEU A 113 0.34 -7.95 16.42
N LEU A 114 -0.17 -7.13 15.50
CA LEU A 114 -1.50 -6.51 15.63
C LEU A 114 -2.64 -7.53 15.47
N LEU A 115 -2.48 -8.58 14.66
CA LEU A 115 -3.45 -9.67 14.61
C LEU A 115 -3.54 -10.40 15.95
N ARG A 116 -2.42 -10.54 16.67
CA ARG A 116 -2.41 -11.14 18.00
C ARG A 116 -3.01 -10.22 19.06
N LEU A 117 -2.66 -8.93 19.02
CA LEU A 117 -3.00 -7.97 20.08
C LEU A 117 -4.36 -7.28 19.89
N ALA A 118 -4.63 -6.77 18.70
CA ALA A 118 -5.84 -6.00 18.39
C ALA A 118 -6.96 -6.90 17.88
N ALA A 119 -6.68 -7.81 16.94
CA ALA A 119 -7.70 -8.72 16.42
C ALA A 119 -8.02 -9.85 17.42
N GLY A 120 -7.05 -10.27 18.24
CA GLY A 120 -7.22 -11.33 19.25
C GLY A 120 -7.28 -12.72 18.62
N LEU A 121 -6.69 -12.91 17.44
CA LEU A 121 -6.70 -14.20 16.74
C LEU A 121 -5.75 -15.20 17.40
N SER A 122 -6.09 -16.48 17.24
CA SER A 122 -5.17 -17.59 17.52
C SER A 122 -3.98 -17.54 16.54
N GLU A 123 -2.84 -18.15 16.88
CA GLU A 123 -1.71 -18.25 15.95
C GLU A 123 -2.06 -18.87 14.59
N PRO A 124 -2.77 -20.01 14.50
CA PRO A 124 -3.11 -20.57 13.20
C PRO A 124 -4.05 -19.66 12.39
N ASP A 125 -5.03 -19.02 13.02
CA ASP A 125 -5.94 -18.10 12.31
C ASP A 125 -5.24 -16.84 11.84
N ALA A 126 -4.32 -16.30 12.65
CA ALA A 126 -3.53 -15.13 12.29
C ALA A 126 -2.54 -15.42 11.15
N ALA A 127 -1.89 -16.59 11.18
CA ALA A 127 -1.03 -17.05 10.10
C ALA A 127 -1.83 -17.21 8.79
N ALA A 128 -3.00 -17.83 8.87
CA ALA A 128 -3.89 -17.99 7.73
C ALA A 128 -4.45 -16.66 7.22
N ALA A 129 -4.74 -15.68 8.10
CA ALA A 129 -5.18 -14.35 7.70
C ALA A 129 -4.08 -13.58 6.93
N LEU A 130 -2.80 -13.77 7.29
CA LEU A 130 -1.64 -13.25 6.56
C LEU A 130 -1.30 -14.03 5.29
N GLY A 131 -1.90 -15.21 5.06
CA GLY A 131 -1.54 -16.08 3.94
C GLY A 131 -0.14 -16.71 4.07
N VAL A 132 0.36 -16.89 5.30
CA VAL A 132 1.70 -17.47 5.56
C VAL A 132 1.60 -18.75 6.39
N ALA A 133 2.63 -19.60 6.30
CA ALA A 133 2.74 -20.78 7.15
C ALA A 133 2.90 -20.41 8.63
N GLN A 134 2.36 -21.23 9.54
CA GLN A 134 2.43 -20.99 10.99
C GLN A 134 3.87 -20.82 11.53
N PRO A 135 4.89 -21.58 11.08
CA PRO A 135 6.28 -21.34 11.49
C PRO A 135 6.80 -19.95 11.09
N THR A 136 6.46 -19.49 9.89
CA THR A 136 6.82 -18.15 9.39
C THR A 136 6.16 -17.06 10.23
N TYR A 137 4.90 -17.25 10.60
CA TYR A 137 4.18 -16.35 11.50
C TYR A 137 4.84 -16.27 12.89
N ARG A 138 5.24 -17.41 13.46
CA ARG A 138 5.95 -17.44 14.76
C ARG A 138 7.27 -16.70 14.70
N LEU A 139 8.05 -16.87 13.63
CA LEU A 139 9.29 -16.14 13.44
C LEU A 139 9.04 -14.63 13.31
N ALA A 140 7.99 -14.22 12.60
CA ALA A 140 7.61 -12.81 12.49
C ALA A 140 7.21 -12.22 13.86
N LEU A 141 6.47 -12.97 14.67
CA LEU A 141 6.14 -12.57 16.05
C LEU A 141 7.39 -12.46 16.92
N GLN A 142 8.28 -13.45 16.88
CA GLN A 142 9.55 -13.40 17.63
C GLN A 142 10.36 -12.16 17.29
N ARG A 143 10.41 -11.76 16.01
CA ARG A 143 11.09 -10.53 15.57
C ARG A 143 10.35 -9.24 15.96
N ALA A 144 9.03 -9.30 16.13
CA ALA A 144 8.20 -8.15 16.45
C ALA A 144 8.08 -7.86 17.95
N LEU A 145 8.34 -8.86 18.80
CA LEU A 145 8.24 -8.71 20.24
C LEU A 145 9.26 -7.69 20.77
N PRO A 146 8.93 -6.92 21.82
CA PRO A 146 9.90 -6.06 22.49
C PRO A 146 11.06 -6.87 23.08
N HIS A 147 12.28 -6.38 22.89
CA HIS A 147 13.49 -6.95 23.47
C HIS A 147 14.24 -5.88 24.26
N HIS A 148 14.93 -6.31 25.32
CA HIS A 148 15.92 -5.51 26.02
C HIS A 148 17.13 -5.21 25.11
N ALA A 149 17.98 -4.28 25.51
CA ALA A 149 19.25 -4.01 24.84
C ALA A 149 20.14 -5.27 24.73
N ASP A 150 20.00 -6.19 25.70
CA ASP A 150 20.71 -7.47 25.76
C ASP A 150 20.11 -8.55 24.83
N GLY A 151 19.10 -8.22 24.01
CA GLY A 151 18.45 -9.13 23.07
C GLY A 151 17.48 -10.14 23.69
N ARG A 152 17.29 -10.13 25.01
CA ARG A 152 16.28 -10.94 25.70
C ARG A 152 14.88 -10.35 25.54
N ALA A 153 13.86 -11.21 25.39
CA ALA A 153 12.47 -10.78 25.34
C ALA A 153 12.11 -9.94 26.58
N ASP A 154 11.31 -8.90 26.41
CA ASP A 154 10.83 -8.02 27.47
C ASP A 154 9.33 -8.27 27.77
N PRO A 155 9.01 -9.04 28.83
CA PRO A 155 7.63 -9.31 29.22
C PRO A 155 6.88 -8.05 29.68
N ALA A 156 7.58 -7.08 30.29
CA ALA A 156 6.95 -5.88 30.82
C ALA A 156 6.53 -4.94 29.68
N ALA A 157 7.43 -4.68 28.73
CA ALA A 157 7.11 -3.91 27.53
C ALA A 157 6.01 -4.57 26.69
N TRP A 158 6.00 -5.91 26.60
CA TRP A 158 4.91 -6.64 25.97
C TRP A 158 3.55 -6.40 26.63
N GLN A 159 3.48 -6.49 27.96
CA GLN A 159 2.22 -6.24 28.68
C GLN A 159 1.75 -4.79 28.55
N GLN A 160 2.68 -3.84 28.60
CA GLN A 160 2.38 -2.42 28.40
C GLN A 160 1.80 -2.16 27.01
N LEU A 161 2.42 -2.71 25.96
CA LEU A 161 1.93 -2.59 24.58
C LEU A 161 0.51 -3.18 24.43
N ARG A 162 0.28 -4.37 24.99
CA ARG A 162 -1.04 -5.01 24.97
C ARG A 162 -2.11 -4.14 25.64
N GLU A 163 -1.79 -3.57 26.80
CA GLU A 163 -2.70 -2.71 27.55
C GLU A 163 -2.95 -1.37 26.84
N GLN A 164 -1.94 -0.78 26.20
CA GLN A 164 -2.10 0.43 25.39
C GLN A 164 -3.05 0.20 24.22
N ILE A 165 -2.88 -0.89 23.47
CA ILE A 165 -3.77 -1.26 22.36
C ILE A 165 -5.19 -1.52 22.88
N HIS A 166 -5.35 -2.27 23.97
CA HIS A 166 -6.66 -2.53 24.58
C HIS A 166 -7.34 -1.25 25.05
N ARG A 167 -6.60 -0.33 25.68
CA ARG A 167 -7.13 0.98 26.06
C ARG A 167 -7.59 1.76 24.83
N ARG A 168 -6.79 1.84 23.77
CA ARG A 168 -7.15 2.55 22.53
C ARG A 168 -8.41 1.97 21.87
N ILE A 169 -8.59 0.65 21.89
CA ILE A 169 -9.83 -0.02 21.42
C ILE A 169 -11.04 0.41 22.26
N LYS A 170 -10.88 0.49 23.59
CA LYS A 170 -11.97 0.88 24.50
C LYS A 170 -12.29 2.38 24.42
N THR A 171 -11.27 3.23 24.32
CA THR A 171 -11.37 4.70 24.35
C THR A 171 -11.42 5.33 22.96
N LEU A 172 -11.90 4.60 21.94
CA LEU A 172 -12.06 5.13 20.60
C LEU A 172 -13.00 6.36 20.62
N PRO A 173 -12.63 7.51 20.03
CA PRO A 173 -13.44 8.72 20.07
C PRO A 173 -14.87 8.47 19.54
N PRO A 174 -15.91 8.98 20.22
CA PRO A 174 -17.30 8.68 19.87
C PRO A 174 -17.68 9.20 18.46
N GLU A 175 -17.13 10.35 18.05
CA GLU A 175 -17.33 10.88 16.71
C GLU A 175 -16.73 9.99 15.62
N ARG A 176 -15.54 9.41 15.88
CA ARG A 176 -14.90 8.46 14.96
C ARG A 176 -15.73 7.18 14.86
N LEU A 177 -16.20 6.67 16.00
CA LEU A 177 -17.09 5.51 16.04
C LEU A 177 -18.39 5.76 15.27
N ALA A 178 -18.98 6.97 15.36
CA ALA A 178 -20.17 7.33 14.60
C ALA A 178 -19.93 7.35 13.08
N ARG A 179 -18.76 7.83 12.62
CA ARG A 179 -18.38 7.75 11.19
C ARG A 179 -18.20 6.31 10.72
N LEU A 180 -17.56 5.47 11.53
CA LEU A 180 -17.38 4.05 11.22
C LEU A 180 -18.70 3.29 11.17
N SER A 181 -19.62 3.59 12.10
CA SER A 181 -20.93 2.97 12.10
C SER A 181 -21.74 3.38 10.87
N ALA A 182 -21.67 4.64 10.44
CA ALA A 182 -22.26 5.10 9.19
C ALA A 182 -21.66 4.40 7.96
N ALA A 183 -20.34 4.20 7.93
CA ALA A 183 -19.66 3.44 6.87
C ALA A 183 -20.09 1.96 6.83
N ARG A 184 -20.27 1.33 8.00
CA ARG A 184 -20.80 -0.03 8.13
C ARG A 184 -22.23 -0.12 7.60
N GLU A 185 -23.11 0.82 7.96
CA GLU A 185 -24.49 0.86 7.43
C GLU A 185 -24.53 1.10 5.91
N ALA A 186 -23.63 1.92 5.37
CA ALA A 186 -23.47 2.08 3.93
C ALA A 186 -23.01 0.78 3.26
N ALA A 187 -22.02 0.11 3.85
CA ALA A 187 -21.55 -1.19 3.40
C ALA A 187 -22.68 -2.22 3.38
N LEU A 188 -23.45 -2.37 4.47
CA LEU A 188 -24.56 -3.31 4.58
C LEU A 188 -25.67 -3.06 3.54
N ARG A 189 -25.96 -1.80 3.22
CA ARG A 189 -26.89 -1.41 2.16
C ARG A 189 -26.35 -1.65 0.75
N GLY A 190 -25.07 -1.99 0.61
CA GLY A 190 -24.42 -2.16 -0.69
C GLY A 190 -24.24 -0.86 -1.45
N THR A 191 -24.32 0.28 -0.76
CA THR A 191 -24.02 1.57 -1.37
C THR A 191 -22.51 1.62 -1.59
N PRO A 192 -22.03 1.74 -2.83
CA PRO A 192 -20.61 1.90 -3.07
C PRO A 192 -20.18 3.18 -2.36
N VAL A 193 -19.24 3.08 -1.41
CA VAL A 193 -18.48 4.27 -1.04
C VAL A 193 -17.67 4.59 -2.27
N ALA A 194 -17.95 5.73 -2.90
CA ALA A 194 -17.08 6.28 -3.92
C ALA A 194 -15.66 6.16 -3.38
N ALA A 195 -14.80 5.42 -4.10
CA ALA A 195 -13.44 5.13 -3.67
C ALA A 195 -12.69 6.45 -3.42
N ALA A 196 -12.79 6.96 -2.20
CA ALA A 196 -11.98 8.04 -1.67
C ALA A 196 -10.61 7.42 -1.37
N GLY A 197 -9.93 7.06 -2.46
CA GLY A 197 -8.70 6.28 -2.47
C GLY A 197 -8.03 6.31 -3.84
N ALA A 198 -8.19 7.41 -4.58
CA ALA A 198 -7.35 7.73 -5.74
C ALA A 198 -7.28 9.23 -6.10
N ARG A 199 -7.88 10.14 -5.32
CA ARG A 199 -7.60 11.58 -5.42
C ARG A 199 -7.65 12.21 -4.03
N GLY A 200 -6.48 12.64 -3.58
CA GLY A 200 -6.28 13.55 -2.46
C GLY A 200 -5.18 14.52 -2.87
N ASP A 201 -5.20 15.10 -4.07
CA ASP A 201 -5.77 16.44 -4.33
C ASP A 201 -7.27 16.61 -4.02
N ALA A 202 -7.63 16.46 -2.76
CA ALA A 202 -8.64 17.34 -2.20
C ALA A 202 -7.84 18.57 -1.74
N PRO A 203 -8.20 19.81 -2.15
CA PRO A 203 -7.55 20.96 -1.58
C PRO A 203 -7.80 20.84 -0.08
N LEU A 204 -6.71 20.69 0.70
CA LEU A 204 -6.73 20.88 2.13
C LEU A 204 -7.64 22.06 2.37
N ALA A 205 -8.77 21.86 3.06
CA ALA A 205 -9.63 22.95 3.46
C ALA A 205 -8.69 23.98 4.06
N ALA A 206 -8.49 25.07 3.32
CA ALA A 206 -7.46 26.03 3.60
C ALA A 206 -7.90 26.69 4.88
N THR A 207 -7.44 26.14 6.02
CA THR A 207 -7.32 26.90 7.24
C THR A 207 -6.62 28.15 6.79
N ARG A 208 -7.31 29.29 6.85
CA ARG A 208 -6.75 30.60 6.50
C ARG A 208 -5.51 30.72 7.36
N ARG A 209 -4.34 30.37 6.80
CA ARG A 209 -3.07 30.48 7.49
C ARG A 209 -3.00 31.95 7.87
N PRO A 210 -2.96 32.28 9.17
CA PRO A 210 -3.00 33.68 9.57
C PRO A 210 -1.83 34.37 8.87
N ARG A 211 -2.10 35.50 8.19
CA ARG A 211 -1.14 36.18 7.30
C ARG A 211 0.20 36.46 8.01
N TRP A 212 0.20 36.52 9.35
CA TRP A 212 1.40 36.64 10.18
C TRP A 212 2.33 35.41 10.11
N VAL A 213 1.82 34.18 9.89
CA VAL A 213 2.64 32.96 9.70
C VAL A 213 3.30 33.02 8.33
N MET A 214 2.61 33.54 7.30
CA MET A 214 3.26 33.82 6.03
C MET A 214 4.37 34.86 6.18
N ALA A 215 4.12 35.95 6.91
CA ALA A 215 5.16 36.95 7.18
C ALA A 215 6.35 36.34 7.95
N LEU A 216 6.08 35.48 8.93
CA LEU A 216 7.12 34.79 9.70
C LEU A 216 7.90 33.80 8.84
N LEU A 217 7.23 33.09 7.93
CA LEU A 217 7.85 32.16 7.00
C LEU A 217 8.68 32.90 5.95
N TRP A 218 8.21 34.05 5.47
CA TRP A 218 8.98 34.93 4.58
C TRP A 218 10.17 35.58 5.28
N SER A 219 10.03 35.99 6.55
CA SER A 219 11.17 36.48 7.32
C SER A 219 12.20 35.38 7.58
N LEU A 220 11.76 34.15 7.86
CA LEU A 220 12.64 33.01 8.05
C LEU A 220 13.33 32.63 6.73
N LEU A 221 12.60 32.65 5.61
CA LEU A 221 13.16 32.42 4.28
C LEU A 221 14.17 33.49 3.89
N ALA A 222 13.86 34.77 4.14
CA ALA A 222 14.76 35.88 3.90
C ALA A 222 16.01 35.76 4.78
N LEU A 223 15.86 35.36 6.06
CA LEU A 223 16.98 35.12 6.96
C LEU A 223 17.85 33.95 6.49
N CYS A 224 17.24 32.85 6.04
CA CYS A 224 17.96 31.71 5.46
C CYS A 224 18.68 32.09 4.15
N ALA A 225 18.04 32.87 3.28
CA ALA A 225 18.66 33.37 2.05
C ALA A 225 19.81 34.33 2.35
N LEU A 226 19.68 35.18 3.37
CA LEU A 226 20.74 36.09 3.80
C LEU A 226 21.92 35.32 4.42
N ALA A 227 21.64 34.31 5.25
CA ALA A 227 22.66 33.41 5.80
C ALA A 227 23.37 32.61 4.69
N PHE A 228 22.63 32.17 3.67
CA PHE A 228 23.18 31.48 2.50
C PHE A 228 24.03 32.41 1.62
N ALA A 229 23.61 33.66 1.41
CA ALA A 229 24.44 34.65 0.73
C ALA A 229 25.71 34.97 1.54
N ALA A 230 25.60 35.05 2.87
CA ALA A 230 26.74 35.24 3.75
C ALA A 230 27.76 34.08 3.66
N THR A 231 27.33 32.85 3.36
CA THR A 231 28.27 31.75 3.11
C THR A 231 29.14 31.90 1.86
N TRP A 232 28.80 32.79 0.92
CA TRP A 232 29.65 33.08 -0.25
C TRP A 232 30.62 34.24 -0.03
N TRP A 233 30.31 35.16 0.89
CA TRP A 233 31.15 36.32 1.18
C TRP A 233 32.02 36.17 2.43
N TRP A 234 31.78 35.16 3.26
CA TRP A 234 32.61 34.88 4.44
C TRP A 234 33.53 33.68 4.21
N PRO A 235 34.84 33.78 4.49
CA PRO A 235 35.70 32.59 4.58
C PRO A 235 35.26 31.74 5.78
N LEU A 236 34.43 30.71 5.52
CA LEU A 236 33.86 29.78 6.49
C LEU A 236 34.89 29.03 7.36
N GLY A 237 36.19 29.15 7.08
CA GLY A 237 37.24 28.58 7.93
C GLY A 237 37.40 29.28 9.28
N GLY A 238 37.09 30.58 9.39
CA GLY A 238 37.35 31.35 10.61
C GLY A 238 36.33 31.15 11.74
N VAL A 239 35.06 30.90 11.40
CA VAL A 239 33.98 30.78 12.39
C VAL A 239 33.98 29.44 13.13
N ALA A 240 34.37 28.35 12.44
CA ALA A 240 34.53 27.03 13.04
C ALA A 240 35.74 26.97 14.00
N ASP A 241 36.84 27.67 13.66
CA ASP A 241 38.00 27.82 14.55
C ASP A 241 37.68 28.72 15.77
N TRP A 242 36.85 29.76 15.61
CA TRP A 242 36.43 30.64 16.73
C TRP A 242 35.45 29.97 17.71
N LEU A 243 34.60 29.07 17.23
CA LEU A 243 33.66 28.28 18.05
C LEU A 243 34.29 27.01 18.67
N GLY A 244 35.61 26.82 18.55
CA GLY A 244 36.32 25.68 19.16
C GLY A 244 35.96 24.32 18.54
N GLY A 245 35.50 24.30 17.29
CA GLY A 245 35.17 23.07 16.60
C GLY A 245 36.43 22.20 16.39
N PRO A 246 36.36 20.88 16.64
CA PRO A 246 37.50 20.00 16.45
C PRO A 246 37.95 20.05 14.98
N ARG A 247 39.21 20.43 14.75
CA ARG A 247 39.83 20.43 13.42
C ARG A 247 39.86 19.01 12.87
N ILE A 248 38.99 18.73 11.90
CA ILE A 248 38.97 17.47 11.17
C ILE A 248 40.29 17.35 10.42
N ARG A 249 41.19 16.50 10.91
CA ARG A 249 42.40 16.11 10.18
C ARG A 249 41.99 15.11 9.11
N VAL A 250 41.97 15.56 7.87
CA VAL A 250 41.82 14.68 6.72
C VAL A 250 43.21 14.12 6.41
N GLU A 251 43.45 12.89 6.84
CA GLU A 251 44.63 12.14 6.42
C GLU A 251 44.27 11.36 5.15
N PRO A 252 44.99 11.55 4.03
CA PRO A 252 44.73 10.79 2.82
C PRO A 252 45.01 9.32 3.13
N LEU A 253 43.97 8.49 3.04
CA LEU A 253 44.11 7.05 3.10
C LEU A 253 45.15 6.62 2.04
N PRO A 254 46.07 5.70 2.36
CA PRO A 254 46.98 5.15 1.36
C PRO A 254 46.15 4.59 0.21
N LYS A 255 46.64 4.75 -1.03
CA LYS A 255 45.96 4.22 -2.21
C LYS A 255 45.55 2.78 -1.94
N ALA A 256 44.23 2.53 -1.95
CA ALA A 256 43.68 1.22 -1.63
C ALA A 256 44.42 0.16 -2.47
N ALA A 257 45.06 -0.78 -1.79
CA ALA A 257 45.70 -1.90 -2.47
C ALA A 257 44.64 -2.62 -3.30
N ALA A 258 45.00 -3.03 -4.52
CA ALA A 258 44.11 -3.84 -5.32
C ALA A 258 43.69 -5.09 -4.51
N PRO A 259 42.41 -5.49 -4.56
CA PRO A 259 41.92 -6.62 -3.78
C PRO A 259 42.75 -7.87 -4.08
N ALA A 260 43.11 -8.62 -3.03
CA ALA A 260 44.03 -9.76 -3.09
C ALA A 260 43.58 -10.85 -4.08
N SER A 261 42.29 -10.97 -4.30
CA SER A 261 41.71 -11.67 -5.44
C SER A 261 40.38 -11.03 -5.81
N ARG A 262 40.04 -11.07 -7.09
CA ARG A 262 38.67 -10.80 -7.56
C ARG A 262 38.10 -12.15 -7.94
N TYR A 263 36.95 -12.49 -7.39
CA TYR A 263 36.17 -13.61 -7.93
C TYR A 263 35.91 -13.31 -9.42
N GLY A 264 36.09 -14.33 -10.26
CA GLY A 264 35.73 -14.23 -11.67
C GLY A 264 34.25 -13.85 -11.79
N HIS A 265 33.88 -13.22 -12.91
CA HIS A 265 32.51 -12.75 -13.14
C HIS A 265 31.46 -13.86 -12.91
N GLU A 266 31.76 -15.08 -13.36
CA GLU A 266 30.90 -16.27 -13.17
C GLU A 266 30.76 -16.67 -11.69
N ALA A 267 31.85 -16.65 -10.92
CA ALA A 267 31.82 -16.95 -9.49
C ALA A 267 31.08 -15.85 -8.69
N GLY A 268 31.17 -14.59 -9.15
CA GLY A 268 30.38 -13.48 -8.62
C GLY A 268 28.89 -13.64 -8.91
N LEU A 269 28.53 -14.07 -10.12
CA LEU A 269 27.15 -14.35 -10.52
C LEU A 269 26.54 -15.49 -9.68
N ILE A 270 27.24 -16.61 -9.53
CA ILE A 270 26.78 -17.75 -8.72
C ILE A 270 26.62 -17.38 -7.25
N GLY A 271 27.47 -16.49 -6.74
CA GLY A 271 27.41 -15.99 -5.36
C GLY A 271 26.40 -14.86 -5.13
N ASP A 272 25.74 -14.37 -6.19
CA ASP A 272 24.75 -13.31 -6.07
C ASP A 272 23.49 -13.83 -5.37
N ARG A 273 22.96 -13.05 -4.42
CA ARG A 273 21.76 -13.40 -3.66
C ARG A 273 20.57 -13.66 -4.59
N ASP A 274 20.53 -12.95 -5.71
CA ASP A 274 19.42 -12.97 -6.65
C ASP A 274 19.74 -13.88 -7.87
N PHE A 275 20.75 -14.76 -7.77
CA PHE A 275 21.17 -15.69 -8.84
C PHE A 275 20.02 -16.50 -9.44
N ALA A 276 19.10 -17.00 -8.62
CA ALA A 276 17.96 -17.78 -9.10
C ALA A 276 17.03 -16.97 -10.03
N LEU A 277 16.96 -15.64 -9.85
CA LEU A 277 16.19 -14.74 -10.71
C LEU A 277 16.97 -14.38 -11.99
N LEU A 278 18.30 -14.25 -11.89
CA LEU A 278 19.18 -13.98 -13.03
C LEU A 278 19.36 -15.19 -13.94
N ALA A 279 19.22 -16.41 -13.40
CA ALA A 279 19.34 -17.67 -14.14
C ALA A 279 18.01 -18.13 -14.78
N ASP A 280 16.90 -17.44 -14.53
CA ASP A 280 15.59 -17.76 -15.08
C ASP A 280 15.40 -17.17 -16.49
N PRO A 281 15.33 -17.99 -17.55
CA PRO A 281 15.19 -17.49 -18.92
C PRO A 281 13.83 -16.83 -19.19
N GLU A 282 12.76 -17.24 -18.51
CA GLU A 282 11.44 -16.59 -18.64
C GLU A 282 11.43 -15.25 -17.90
N GLY A 283 12.03 -15.20 -16.72
CA GLY A 283 12.27 -13.97 -15.96
C GLY A 283 13.10 -12.94 -16.72
N GLU A 284 14.14 -13.38 -17.43
CA GLU A 284 14.97 -12.49 -18.28
C GLU A 284 14.16 -11.92 -19.46
N ALA A 285 13.34 -12.74 -20.13
CA ALA A 285 12.46 -12.28 -21.19
C ALA A 285 11.47 -11.23 -20.67
N GLY A 286 10.84 -11.48 -19.51
CA GLY A 286 9.96 -10.52 -18.86
C GLY A 286 10.68 -9.23 -18.42
N ALA A 287 11.94 -9.33 -17.98
CA ALA A 287 12.73 -8.16 -17.59
C ALA A 287 13.04 -7.23 -18.76
N ARG A 288 13.26 -7.78 -19.97
CA ARG A 288 13.47 -6.98 -21.20
C ARG A 288 12.21 -6.20 -21.58
N GLU A 289 11.03 -6.75 -21.33
CA GLU A 289 9.75 -6.11 -21.60
C GLU A 289 9.22 -5.27 -20.42
N LEU A 290 9.96 -5.20 -19.31
CA LEU A 290 9.52 -4.50 -18.10
C LEU A 290 9.20 -3.03 -18.34
N ALA A 291 9.98 -2.35 -19.20
CA ALA A 291 9.71 -0.96 -19.57
C ALA A 291 8.35 -0.82 -20.31
N PHE A 292 8.03 -1.76 -21.19
CA PHE A 292 6.75 -1.78 -21.90
C PHE A 292 5.58 -2.11 -20.96
N HIS A 293 5.72 -3.12 -20.10
CA HIS A 293 4.69 -3.49 -19.14
C HIS A 293 4.44 -2.40 -18.08
N SER A 294 5.50 -1.73 -17.61
CA SER A 294 5.36 -0.60 -16.68
C SER A 294 4.68 0.59 -17.33
N TRP A 295 4.98 0.88 -18.60
CA TRP A 295 4.27 1.89 -19.38
C TRP A 295 2.80 1.50 -19.62
N LEU A 296 2.50 0.24 -19.97
CA LEU A 296 1.14 -0.24 -20.19
C LEU A 296 0.30 -0.15 -18.91
N ALA A 297 0.84 -0.61 -17.79
CA ALA A 297 0.20 -0.52 -16.48
C ALA A 297 -0.02 0.94 -16.05
N ALA A 298 0.94 1.83 -16.35
CA ALA A 298 0.77 3.26 -16.10
C ALA A 298 -0.33 3.86 -16.98
N ARG A 299 -0.42 3.46 -18.25
CA ARG A 299 -1.45 3.93 -19.21
C ARG A 299 -2.85 3.45 -18.82
N GLU A 300 -3.00 2.20 -18.41
CA GLU A 300 -4.28 1.67 -17.88
C GLU A 300 -4.72 2.43 -16.62
N ARG A 301 -3.77 2.81 -15.76
CA ARG A 301 -4.05 3.58 -14.55
C ARG A 301 -4.42 5.03 -14.82
N ALA A 302 -3.82 5.64 -15.84
CA ALA A 302 -4.09 7.01 -16.25
C ALA A 302 -5.45 7.15 -16.96
N GLY A 303 -5.90 6.10 -17.66
CA GLY A 303 -7.17 6.11 -18.38
C GLY A 303 -7.17 7.10 -19.56
N PRO A 304 -8.33 7.63 -19.98
CA PRO A 304 -8.43 8.50 -21.16
C PRO A 304 -7.77 9.87 -21.00
N GLU A 305 -7.37 10.26 -19.78
CA GLU A 305 -6.65 11.51 -19.52
C GLU A 305 -5.18 11.46 -19.96
N GLY A 306 -4.65 10.27 -20.29
CA GLY A 306 -3.29 10.09 -20.80
C GLY A 306 -2.20 10.17 -19.71
N LEU A 307 -0.96 9.80 -20.06
CA LEU A 307 0.14 9.84 -19.10
C LEU A 307 0.61 11.28 -18.83
N PRO A 308 1.12 11.59 -17.62
CA PRO A 308 1.65 12.92 -17.31
C PRO A 308 2.78 13.31 -18.27
N GLY A 309 2.57 14.35 -19.08
CA GLY A 309 3.53 14.82 -20.08
C GLY A 309 3.26 14.36 -21.51
N GLU A 310 2.26 13.49 -21.72
CA GLU A 310 1.74 13.17 -23.05
C GLU A 310 0.96 14.38 -23.58
N ARG A 311 1.59 15.17 -24.45
CA ARG A 311 0.87 16.22 -25.19
C ARG A 311 -0.08 15.50 -26.13
N VAL A 312 -1.36 15.46 -25.77
CA VAL A 312 -2.44 15.19 -26.70
C VAL A 312 -2.40 16.33 -27.73
N GLU A 313 -1.77 16.08 -28.88
CA GLU A 313 -2.03 16.93 -30.03
C GLU A 313 -3.53 16.84 -30.32
N PRO A 314 -4.24 17.98 -30.42
CA PRO A 314 -5.62 17.94 -30.81
C PRO A 314 -5.70 17.34 -32.20
N ALA A 315 -6.40 16.21 -32.32
CA ALA A 315 -6.79 15.65 -33.59
C ALA A 315 -7.55 16.74 -34.36
N VAL A 316 -6.86 17.38 -35.31
CA VAL A 316 -7.49 18.22 -36.33
C VAL A 316 -8.39 17.26 -37.09
N GLY A 317 -9.70 17.45 -36.92
CA GLY A 317 -10.71 16.61 -37.53
C GLY A 317 -10.54 16.58 -39.04
N GLU A 318 -10.09 15.45 -39.56
CA GLU A 318 -10.15 15.15 -40.98
C GLU A 318 -11.60 14.79 -41.32
N THR A 319 -12.42 15.83 -41.47
CA THR A 319 -13.75 15.70 -42.09
C THR A 319 -13.58 15.96 -43.57
N GLY A 320 -13.52 14.86 -44.32
CA GLY A 320 -13.81 14.69 -45.75
C GLY A 320 -13.66 15.89 -46.70
N ALA A 321 -12.67 15.80 -47.60
CA ALA A 321 -12.80 16.31 -48.95
C ALA A 321 -12.69 15.15 -49.94
N ALA A 322 -13.83 14.53 -50.21
CA ALA A 322 -14.01 13.75 -51.41
C ALA A 322 -13.99 14.69 -52.62
N THR A 323 -12.97 14.58 -53.47
CA THR A 323 -13.09 14.92 -54.88
C THR A 323 -12.77 13.67 -55.68
N ALA A 324 -13.83 13.08 -56.21
CA ALA A 324 -13.80 12.00 -57.18
C ALA A 324 -13.40 12.53 -58.56
N SER A 325 -12.46 11.84 -59.20
CA SER A 325 -12.37 11.57 -60.65
C SER A 325 -11.12 10.70 -60.82
N GLY A 326 -11.16 9.42 -61.19
CA GLY A 326 -11.93 8.81 -62.25
C GLY A 326 -10.93 8.40 -63.34
N ALA A 327 -10.61 7.10 -63.42
CA ALA A 327 -10.28 6.35 -64.64
C ALA A 327 -9.51 5.06 -64.29
N GLU A 328 -10.22 3.94 -64.42
CA GLU A 328 -9.65 2.63 -64.70
C GLU A 328 -8.75 2.70 -65.94
N THR A 329 -7.62 2.01 -65.96
CA THR A 329 -7.32 1.05 -67.03
C THR A 329 -6.20 0.10 -66.65
N THR A 330 -6.57 -1.17 -66.59
CA THR A 330 -5.76 -2.37 -66.81
C THR A 330 -4.88 -2.24 -68.05
N THR A 331 -3.60 -2.61 -68.00
CA THR A 331 -2.92 -3.26 -69.15
C THR A 331 -1.71 -4.08 -68.67
N GLU A 332 -1.86 -5.41 -68.73
CA GLU A 332 -0.77 -6.36 -68.95
C GLU A 332 -0.16 -6.14 -70.34
N SER A 333 1.18 -6.19 -70.45
CA SER A 333 1.99 -6.57 -71.62
C SER A 333 3.45 -6.50 -71.13
N GLU A 334 4.14 -7.59 -70.80
CA GLU A 334 4.70 -8.65 -71.66
C GLU A 334 5.66 -8.13 -72.76
N THR A 335 6.88 -8.70 -72.75
CA THR A 335 7.97 -8.62 -73.76
C THR A 335 8.66 -7.23 -73.90
N GLU A 336 9.96 -7.05 -74.15
CA GLU A 336 10.96 -7.80 -74.90
C GLU A 336 12.34 -7.14 -74.61
N SER A 337 13.33 -7.90 -74.14
CA SER A 337 14.62 -8.19 -74.81
C SER A 337 15.67 -7.08 -74.96
N ALA A 338 16.88 -7.42 -74.46
CA ALA A 338 18.22 -7.11 -74.97
C ALA A 338 18.65 -5.61 -74.99
N ASP A 339 19.92 -5.22 -74.94
CA ASP A 339 21.19 -5.92 -75.01
C ASP A 339 22.27 -5.00 -74.43
N VAL A 340 23.38 -5.62 -74.06
CA VAL A 340 24.73 -5.13 -73.75
C VAL A 340 25.25 -4.29 -74.96
N PRO A 341 26.08 -3.23 -74.79
CA PRO A 341 27.53 -3.41 -74.65
C PRO A 341 28.33 -2.37 -73.86
N GLY A 342 29.46 -2.83 -73.30
CA GLY A 342 30.53 -2.02 -72.73
C GLY A 342 31.24 -2.69 -71.58
#